data_AF-A0A1Z5JXG2-F1
#
_entry.id   AF-A0A1Z5JXG2-F1
#
_cell.length_a   1.000
_cell.length_b   1.000
_cell.length_c   1.000
_cell.angle_alpha   90.00
_cell.angle_beta   90.00
_cell.angle_gamma   90.00
#
_symmetry.space_group_name_H-M   'P 1'
#
loop_
_entity.id
_entity.type
_entity.pdbx_description
1 polymer ?
#
loop_
_entity_poly.entity_id
_entity_poly.type
_entity_poly.pdbx_seq_one_letter_code
_entity_poly.pdbx_strand_id
1 'polypeptide(L)'
;MFWKQFQTVDDVPKNYFTQQKSIYAFVERVIDGDTIRVRQYPLYSIRRQRAEPLQKRGIADSTLSIRFYGIDCPEIAKTKSQKSQPFAEEAKEYISQLVLHRMVKITFLRKDQYGRAICQVQTLPRFGSLLGCIPGLGAVDLSVELARKGLAELYMGGNAEYFDKRELLEKEIKNAKKRRQGIWSLGKARVSAAEAKKRFREQNEVVLSSIRGGASNNKRECALEKVVTGLEFATT
;
A
#
# COMPACT_ATOMS: atom_id res chain seq x y z
N MET A 1 20.48 13.95 -21.56
CA MET A 1 19.22 13.52 -20.91
C MET A 1 19.49 13.37 -19.42
N PHE A 2 19.03 14.32 -18.61
CA PHE A 2 19.29 14.34 -17.17
C PHE A 2 18.47 13.25 -16.47
N TRP A 3 19.11 12.42 -15.65
CA TRP A 3 18.48 11.38 -14.85
C TRP A 3 17.68 12.02 -13.71
N LYS A 4 16.48 12.53 -14.02
CA LYS A 4 15.64 13.25 -13.07
C LYS A 4 14.97 12.27 -12.10
N GLN A 5 14.99 12.63 -10.82
CA GLN A 5 14.23 11.96 -9.79
C GLN A 5 12.75 12.34 -9.89
N PHE A 6 11.85 11.34 -9.89
CA PHE A 6 10.41 11.55 -9.79
C PHE A 6 10.05 12.03 -8.39
N GLN A 7 9.35 13.16 -8.28
CA GLN A 7 8.91 13.70 -6.99
C GLN A 7 7.59 13.05 -6.58
N THR A 8 6.67 12.88 -7.52
CA THR A 8 5.38 12.21 -7.30
C THR A 8 5.11 11.16 -8.38
N VAL A 9 4.05 10.36 -8.20
CA VAL A 9 3.63 9.36 -9.20
C VAL A 9 3.24 10.01 -10.52
N ASP A 10 2.79 11.27 -10.49
CA ASP A 10 2.42 12.03 -11.69
C ASP A 10 3.62 12.33 -12.59
N ASP A 11 4.81 12.45 -12.00
CA ASP A 11 6.06 12.66 -12.75
C ASP A 11 6.53 11.39 -13.47
N VAL A 12 5.98 10.21 -13.14
CA VAL A 12 6.40 8.93 -13.70
C VAL A 12 5.87 8.80 -15.14
N PRO A 13 6.73 8.68 -16.16
CA PRO A 13 6.28 8.58 -17.54
C PRO A 13 5.43 7.33 -17.79
N LYS A 14 4.41 7.44 -18.66
CA LYS A 14 3.47 6.35 -18.97
C LYS A 14 4.16 5.04 -19.39
N ASN A 15 5.30 5.12 -20.08
CA ASN A 15 6.04 3.94 -20.51
C ASN A 15 6.64 3.11 -19.37
N TYR A 16 6.76 3.66 -18.15
CA TYR A 16 7.16 2.86 -16.99
C TYR A 16 6.07 1.85 -16.62
N PHE A 17 4.80 2.23 -16.76
CA PHE A 17 3.67 1.35 -16.50
C PHE A 17 3.45 0.37 -17.65
N THR A 18 3.42 0.85 -18.89
CA THR A 18 3.12 -0.02 -20.05
C THR A 18 4.21 -1.04 -20.35
N GLN A 19 5.47 -0.74 -20.02
CA GLN A 19 6.62 -1.65 -20.22
C GLN A 19 7.08 -2.31 -18.92
N GLN A 20 6.33 -2.14 -17.82
CA GLN A 20 6.68 -2.66 -16.49
C GLN A 20 8.13 -2.38 -16.09
N LYS A 21 8.57 -1.13 -16.21
CA LYS A 21 9.95 -0.75 -15.87
C LYS A 21 10.16 -0.78 -14.36
N SER A 22 11.39 -1.09 -13.95
CA SER A 22 11.78 -1.04 -12.55
C SER A 22 12.62 0.18 -12.19
N ILE A 23 12.50 0.63 -10.95
CA ILE A 23 13.38 1.61 -10.32
C ILE A 23 13.90 1.08 -8.98
N TYR A 24 14.98 1.70 -8.50
CA TYR A 24 15.40 1.58 -7.11
C TYR A 24 14.90 2.78 -6.32
N ALA A 25 14.36 2.53 -5.14
CA ALA A 25 13.81 3.58 -4.29
C ALA A 25 14.10 3.29 -2.82
N PHE A 26 14.21 4.35 -2.03
CA PHE A 26 14.35 4.29 -0.58
C PHE A 26 12.96 4.43 0.06
N VAL A 27 12.64 3.58 1.01
CA VAL A 27 11.35 3.66 1.72
C VAL A 27 11.44 4.71 2.83
N GLU A 28 10.73 5.83 2.63
CA GLU A 28 10.66 6.95 3.58
C GLU A 28 9.60 6.70 4.66
N ARG A 29 8.50 6.03 4.31
CA ARG A 29 7.39 5.79 5.24
C ARG A 29 6.59 4.56 4.84
N VAL A 30 6.09 3.85 5.85
CA VAL A 30 5.04 2.84 5.70
C VAL A 30 3.72 3.45 6.17
N ILE A 31 2.73 3.52 5.28
CA ILE A 31 1.44 4.13 5.58
C ILE A 31 0.56 3.12 6.32
N ASP A 32 0.38 1.95 5.68
CA ASP A 32 -0.39 0.81 6.15
C ASP A 32 0.29 -0.51 5.71
N GLY A 33 -0.44 -1.62 5.75
CA GLY A 33 0.09 -2.94 5.41
C GLY A 33 0.43 -3.14 3.94
N ASP A 34 -0.19 -2.40 3.00
CA ASP A 34 0.01 -2.57 1.56
C ASP A 34 0.42 -1.29 0.81
N THR A 35 0.63 -0.19 1.52
CA THR A 35 0.96 1.12 0.96
C THR A 35 2.18 1.74 1.64
N ILE A 36 3.15 2.16 0.81
CA ILE A 36 4.39 2.79 1.25
C ILE A 36 4.65 4.08 0.48
N ARG A 37 5.43 4.98 1.08
CA ARG A 37 5.99 6.16 0.41
C ARG A 37 7.48 5.98 0.20
N VAL A 38 7.90 6.19 -1.04
CA VAL A 38 9.27 5.93 -1.46
C VAL A 38 9.85 7.12 -2.22
N ARG A 39 11.15 7.31 -2.10
CA ARG A 39 11.89 8.29 -2.87
C ARG A 39 12.76 7.55 -3.87
N GLN A 40 12.64 7.86 -5.16
CA GLN A 40 13.46 7.21 -6.19
C GLN A 40 14.93 7.59 -6.02
N TYR A 41 15.84 6.66 -6.25
CA TYR A 41 17.28 6.89 -6.30
C TYR A 41 17.80 6.53 -7.71
N PRO A 42 17.82 7.50 -8.65
CA PRO A 42 18.40 7.29 -9.97
C PRO A 42 19.85 6.80 -9.86
N LEU A 43 20.26 5.91 -10.78
CA LEU A 43 21.62 5.37 -10.84
C LEU A 43 22.07 4.56 -9.60
N TYR A 44 21.16 4.18 -8.70
CA TYR A 44 21.52 3.38 -7.53
C TYR A 44 22.19 2.04 -7.89
N SER A 45 21.80 1.43 -9.02
CA SER A 45 22.45 0.21 -9.55
C SER A 45 23.94 0.36 -9.79
N ILE A 46 24.41 1.58 -10.08
CA ILE A 46 25.81 1.90 -10.39
C ILE A 46 26.49 2.51 -9.16
N ARG A 47 25.88 3.55 -8.57
CA ARG A 47 26.51 4.37 -7.52
C ARG A 47 26.37 3.80 -6.12
N ARG A 48 25.39 2.92 -5.89
CA ARG A 48 25.04 2.37 -4.55
C ARG A 48 25.07 3.43 -3.45
N GLN A 49 24.59 4.62 -3.78
CA GLN A 49 24.69 5.78 -2.92
C GLN A 49 23.95 5.56 -1.60
N ARG A 50 24.54 6.02 -0.50
CA ARG A 50 23.91 5.96 0.82
C ARG A 50 22.65 6.83 0.82
N ALA A 51 21.58 6.28 1.36
CA ALA A 51 20.29 6.94 1.48
C ALA A 51 19.99 7.17 2.96
N GLU A 52 19.57 8.39 3.30
CA GLU A 52 19.17 8.76 4.65
C GLU A 52 17.71 9.24 4.66
N PRO A 53 16.96 9.00 5.75
CA PRO A 53 15.58 9.44 5.88
C PRO A 53 15.43 10.95 5.75
N LEU A 54 14.34 11.39 5.13
CA LEU A 54 14.00 12.81 5.05
C LEU A 54 13.56 13.33 6.43
N GLN A 55 14.25 14.36 6.93
CA GLN A 55 13.89 15.05 8.18
C GLN A 55 12.93 16.24 7.99
N LYS A 56 12.39 16.43 6.78
CA LYS A 56 11.57 17.60 6.41
C LYS A 56 10.07 17.33 6.51
N ARG A 57 9.29 18.41 6.71
CA ARG A 57 7.83 18.41 6.50
C ARG A 57 7.52 18.28 4.99
N GLY A 58 6.32 17.82 4.64
CA GLY A 58 5.92 17.68 3.22
C GLY A 58 6.57 16.51 2.49
N ILE A 59 6.76 15.36 3.17
CA ILE A 59 7.33 14.15 2.53
C ILE A 59 6.48 13.71 1.33
N ALA A 60 5.17 13.97 1.36
CA ALA A 60 4.24 13.59 0.30
C ALA A 60 4.59 14.20 -1.07
N ASP A 61 5.13 15.42 -1.10
CA ASP A 61 5.41 16.17 -2.33
C ASP A 61 6.73 15.75 -2.99
N SER A 62 7.50 14.88 -2.34
CA SER A 62 8.79 14.37 -2.83
C SER A 62 8.92 12.86 -2.68
N THR A 63 7.77 12.17 -2.59
CA THR A 63 7.70 10.71 -2.56
C THR A 63 6.60 10.17 -3.46
N LEU A 64 6.89 9.01 -4.05
CA LEU A 64 5.92 8.21 -4.78
C LEU A 64 5.07 7.44 -3.77
N SER A 65 3.75 7.51 -3.90
CA SER A 65 2.83 6.67 -3.14
C SER A 65 2.63 5.34 -3.88
N ILE A 66 3.08 4.25 -3.29
CA ILE A 66 3.12 2.93 -3.90
C ILE A 66 2.19 1.99 -3.16
N ARG A 67 1.29 1.35 -3.90
CA ARG A 67 0.42 0.30 -3.43
C ARG A 67 0.91 -1.06 -3.94
N PHE A 68 0.91 -2.06 -3.09
CA PHE A 68 1.28 -3.42 -3.46
C PHE A 68 0.21 -4.06 -4.35
N TYR A 69 0.66 -4.85 -5.31
CA TYR A 69 -0.23 -5.50 -6.27
C TYR A 69 -0.96 -6.70 -5.66
N GLY A 70 -2.16 -6.99 -6.16
CA GLY A 70 -2.88 -8.24 -5.96
C GLY A 70 -3.42 -8.52 -4.55
N ILE A 71 -3.17 -7.65 -3.58
CA ILE A 71 -3.55 -7.86 -2.18
C ILE A 71 -4.26 -6.64 -1.57
N ASP A 72 -5.01 -6.88 -0.49
CA ASP A 72 -5.59 -5.84 0.37
C ASP A 72 -5.28 -6.20 1.82
N CYS A 73 -4.75 -5.24 2.59
CA CYS A 73 -4.49 -5.42 4.02
C CYS A 73 -5.67 -4.91 4.86
N PRO A 74 -5.81 -5.36 6.12
CA PRO A 74 -6.79 -4.78 7.04
C PRO A 74 -6.56 -3.28 7.24
N GLU A 75 -7.65 -2.53 7.29
CA GLU A 75 -7.58 -1.06 7.36
C GLU A 75 -7.10 -0.56 8.73
N ILE A 76 -6.20 0.42 8.69
CA ILE A 76 -5.74 1.15 9.87
C ILE A 76 -6.67 2.33 10.15
N ALA A 77 -6.94 2.59 11.43
CA ALA A 77 -7.70 3.76 11.85
C ALA A 77 -6.96 5.05 11.43
N LYS A 78 -7.63 5.89 10.65
CA LYS A 78 -7.08 7.18 10.22
C LYS A 78 -7.29 8.27 11.28
N THR A 79 -8.26 8.09 12.19
CA THR A 79 -8.62 9.04 13.25
C THR A 79 -8.74 8.34 14.60
N LYS A 80 -8.50 9.07 15.71
CA LYS A 80 -8.62 8.56 17.09
C LYS A 80 -10.01 7.97 17.43
N SER A 81 -11.05 8.37 16.71
CA SER A 81 -12.41 7.86 16.88
C SER A 81 -12.69 6.54 16.15
N GLN A 82 -11.82 6.14 15.21
CA GLN A 82 -11.94 4.91 14.47
C GLN A 82 -11.12 3.81 15.14
N LYS A 83 -11.60 2.57 15.04
CA LYS A 83 -10.84 1.39 15.46
C LYS A 83 -10.18 0.76 14.24
N SER A 84 -8.89 0.46 14.34
CA SER A 84 -8.18 -0.32 13.32
C SER A 84 -8.80 -1.71 13.24
N GLN A 85 -8.79 -2.29 12.04
CA GLN A 85 -9.18 -3.69 11.89
C GLN A 85 -8.16 -4.59 12.61
N PRO A 86 -8.58 -5.77 13.09
CA PRO A 86 -7.65 -6.77 13.60
C PRO A 86 -6.52 -7.04 12.59
N PHE A 87 -5.28 -7.15 13.09
CA PHE A 87 -4.04 -7.35 12.31
C PHE A 87 -3.61 -6.19 11.39
N ALA A 88 -4.31 -5.05 11.37
CA ALA A 88 -3.90 -3.90 10.56
C ALA A 88 -2.54 -3.32 11.00
N GLU A 89 -2.37 -3.09 12.30
CA GLU A 89 -1.10 -2.62 12.87
C GLU A 89 0.02 -3.65 12.73
N GLU A 90 -0.31 -4.95 12.88
CA GLU A 90 0.66 -6.04 12.72
C GLU A 90 1.18 -6.12 11.28
N ALA A 91 0.31 -5.97 10.28
CA ALA A 91 0.71 -5.91 8.88
C ALA A 91 1.67 -4.74 8.60
N LYS A 92 1.35 -3.55 9.12
CA LYS A 92 2.19 -2.37 8.99
C LYS A 92 3.53 -2.53 9.70
N GLU A 93 3.54 -3.04 10.93
CA GLU A 93 4.76 -3.28 11.70
C GLU A 93 5.67 -4.27 10.98
N TYR A 94 5.09 -5.37 10.46
CA TYR A 94 5.83 -6.38 9.71
C TYR A 94 6.53 -5.79 8.47
N ILE A 95 5.83 -4.97 7.69
CA ILE A 95 6.42 -4.30 6.52
C ILE A 95 7.44 -3.24 6.94
N SER A 96 7.19 -2.53 8.04
CA SER A 96 8.12 -1.54 8.58
C SER A 96 9.46 -2.19 8.94
N GLN A 97 9.44 -3.32 9.64
CA GLN A 97 10.67 -4.06 9.98
C GLN A 97 11.42 -4.53 8.73
N LEU A 98 10.69 -4.91 7.67
CA LEU A 98 11.28 -5.47 6.46
C LEU A 98 11.88 -4.41 5.54
N VAL A 99 11.24 -3.26 5.37
CA VAL A 99 11.63 -2.28 4.33
C VAL A 99 11.77 -0.83 4.77
N LEU A 100 11.32 -0.43 5.96
CA LEU A 100 11.44 0.97 6.40
C LEU A 100 12.92 1.39 6.44
N HIS A 101 13.21 2.55 5.85
CA HIS A 101 14.56 3.11 5.72
C HIS A 101 15.54 2.17 5.02
N ARG A 102 15.04 1.38 4.07
CA ARG A 102 15.84 0.48 3.23
C ARG A 102 15.58 0.74 1.75
N MET A 103 16.53 0.33 0.94
CA MET A 103 16.40 0.33 -0.52
C MET A 103 15.58 -0.87 -0.99
N VAL A 104 14.67 -0.63 -1.91
CA VAL A 104 13.80 -1.62 -2.56
C VAL A 104 13.84 -1.47 -4.08
N LYS A 105 13.53 -2.54 -4.79
CA LYS A 105 13.26 -2.52 -6.23
C LYS A 105 11.75 -2.45 -6.44
N ILE A 106 11.31 -1.53 -7.29
CA ILE A 106 9.88 -1.28 -7.56
C ILE A 106 9.64 -1.44 -9.05
N THR A 107 8.69 -2.27 -9.43
CA THR A 107 8.27 -2.47 -10.82
C THR A 107 6.85 -1.94 -11.00
N PHE A 108 6.68 -0.97 -11.89
CA PHE A 108 5.41 -0.29 -12.10
C PHE A 108 4.44 -1.17 -12.91
N LEU A 109 3.18 -1.22 -12.49
CA LEU A 109 2.13 -1.96 -13.22
C LEU A 109 1.08 -1.00 -13.76
N ARG A 110 0.45 -0.25 -12.85
CA ARG A 110 -0.68 0.60 -13.16
C ARG A 110 -0.73 1.79 -12.21
N LYS A 111 -1.39 2.86 -12.64
CA LYS A 111 -1.78 3.97 -11.77
C LYS A 111 -3.23 3.80 -11.33
N ASP A 112 -3.50 3.89 -10.04
CA ASP A 112 -4.85 3.82 -9.50
C ASP A 112 -5.56 5.18 -9.55
N GLN A 113 -6.86 5.18 -9.24
CA GLN A 113 -7.72 6.37 -9.27
C GLN A 113 -7.38 7.40 -8.18
N TYR A 114 -6.57 7.03 -7.19
CA TYR A 114 -6.20 7.87 -6.05
C TYR A 114 -4.80 8.46 -6.23
N GLY A 115 -4.23 8.34 -7.43
CA GLY A 115 -2.89 8.87 -7.75
C GLY A 115 -1.75 7.99 -7.23
N ARG A 116 -2.01 6.78 -6.76
CA ARG A 116 -0.98 5.84 -6.31
C ARG A 116 -0.54 4.95 -7.47
N ALA A 117 0.70 4.49 -7.44
CA ALA A 117 1.17 3.47 -8.37
C ALA A 117 0.97 2.09 -7.76
N ILE A 118 0.25 1.21 -8.46
CA ILE A 118 0.21 -0.22 -8.17
C ILE A 118 1.51 -0.81 -8.71
N CYS A 119 2.29 -1.44 -7.84
CA CYS A 119 3.61 -1.93 -8.16
C CYS A 119 3.90 -3.28 -7.51
N GLN A 120 4.80 -4.03 -8.12
CA GLN A 120 5.60 -5.01 -7.39
C GLN A 120 6.69 -4.29 -6.60
N VAL A 121 6.84 -4.66 -5.32
CA VAL A 121 7.91 -4.16 -4.45
C VAL A 121 8.71 -5.35 -3.94
N GLN A 122 10.03 -5.29 -4.14
CA GLN A 122 10.95 -6.34 -3.72
C GLN A 122 12.06 -5.77 -2.85
N THR A 123 12.45 -6.51 -1.80
CA THR A 123 13.67 -6.22 -1.06
C THR A 123 14.90 -6.45 -1.93
N LEU A 124 16.01 -5.79 -1.59
CA LEU A 124 17.29 -6.11 -2.21
C LEU A 124 17.96 -7.29 -1.47
N PRO A 125 18.64 -8.20 -2.19
CA PRO A 125 19.33 -9.33 -1.56
C PRO A 125 20.41 -8.84 -0.60
N ARG A 126 20.42 -9.40 0.62
CA ARG A 126 21.27 -8.93 1.72
C ARG A 126 22.76 -9.21 1.53
N PHE A 127 23.10 -10.27 0.80
CA PHE A 127 24.48 -10.74 0.62
C PHE A 127 24.96 -10.72 -0.84
N GLY A 128 24.46 -9.76 -1.63
CA GLY A 128 24.79 -9.64 -3.04
C GLY A 128 24.15 -10.73 -3.93
N SER A 129 24.37 -10.61 -5.24
CA SER A 129 23.70 -11.47 -6.23
C SER A 129 24.02 -12.96 -6.09
N LEU A 130 25.21 -13.30 -5.56
CA LEU A 130 25.71 -14.68 -5.55
C LEU A 130 24.99 -15.57 -4.54
N LEU A 131 24.60 -15.01 -3.39
CA LEU A 131 23.80 -15.72 -2.38
C LEU A 131 22.30 -15.45 -2.51
N GLY A 132 21.92 -14.52 -3.39
CA GLY A 132 20.51 -14.16 -3.65
C GLY A 132 19.70 -15.26 -4.34
N CYS A 133 20.36 -16.26 -4.93
CA CYS A 133 19.70 -17.47 -5.46
C CYS A 133 19.45 -18.54 -4.38
N ILE A 134 20.00 -18.38 -3.17
CA ILE A 134 19.76 -19.31 -2.07
C ILE A 134 18.35 -19.06 -1.50
N PRO A 135 17.52 -20.10 -1.35
CA PRO A 135 16.20 -19.98 -0.70
C PRO A 135 16.31 -19.30 0.68
N GLY A 136 15.54 -18.22 0.87
CA GLY A 136 15.52 -17.46 2.12
C GLY A 136 16.54 -16.31 2.23
N LEU A 137 17.50 -16.21 1.30
CA LEU A 137 18.51 -15.15 1.26
C LEU A 137 18.34 -14.18 0.06
N GLY A 138 17.43 -14.53 -0.85
CA GLY A 138 17.08 -13.75 -2.04
C GLY A 138 16.18 -12.54 -1.78
N ALA A 139 15.87 -11.83 -2.88
CA ALA A 139 14.90 -10.76 -2.88
C ALA A 139 13.51 -11.29 -2.49
N VAL A 140 12.85 -10.61 -1.56
CA VAL A 140 11.52 -10.96 -1.07
C VAL A 140 10.50 -10.06 -1.73
N ASP A 141 9.46 -10.65 -2.31
CA ASP A 141 8.31 -9.92 -2.85
C ASP A 141 7.29 -9.65 -1.73
N LEU A 142 7.01 -8.38 -1.47
CA LEU A 142 6.20 -7.98 -0.31
C LEU A 142 4.75 -8.47 -0.39
N SER A 143 4.13 -8.46 -1.58
CA SER A 143 2.76 -8.96 -1.75
C SER A 143 2.66 -10.44 -1.40
N VAL A 144 3.64 -11.22 -1.86
CA VAL A 144 3.71 -12.66 -1.60
C VAL A 144 3.99 -12.94 -0.12
N GLU A 145 4.86 -12.15 0.51
CA GLU A 145 5.20 -12.32 1.92
C GLU A 145 4.00 -12.03 2.83
N LEU A 146 3.25 -10.96 2.58
CA LEU A 146 2.02 -10.63 3.32
C LEU A 146 0.94 -11.71 3.15
N ALA A 147 0.77 -12.21 1.93
CA ALA A 147 -0.11 -13.35 1.64
C ALA A 147 0.30 -14.60 2.43
N ARG A 148 1.59 -14.93 2.44
CA ARG A 148 2.15 -16.08 3.17
C ARG A 148 1.97 -15.97 4.67
N LYS A 149 2.18 -14.79 5.25
CA LYS A 149 1.99 -14.54 6.69
C LYS A 149 0.52 -14.48 7.10
N GLY A 150 -0.40 -14.46 6.13
CA GLY A 150 -1.81 -14.27 6.41
C GLY A 150 -2.09 -12.89 6.99
N LEU A 151 -1.41 -11.86 6.48
CA LEU A 151 -1.62 -10.45 6.85
C LEU A 151 -2.35 -9.65 5.76
N ALA A 152 -2.68 -10.32 4.64
CA ALA A 152 -3.43 -9.74 3.54
C ALA A 152 -4.40 -10.77 2.92
N GLU A 153 -5.40 -10.26 2.22
CA GLU A 153 -6.31 -11.03 1.37
C GLU A 153 -6.10 -10.74 -0.11
N LEU A 154 -6.64 -11.59 -0.97
CA LEU A 154 -6.54 -11.41 -2.41
C LEU A 154 -7.48 -10.28 -2.84
N TYR A 155 -6.95 -9.26 -3.52
CA TYR A 155 -7.76 -8.16 -4.01
C TYR A 155 -8.52 -8.56 -5.27
N MET A 156 -9.85 -8.70 -5.18
CA MET A 156 -10.72 -9.19 -6.27
C MET A 156 -11.47 -8.08 -7.01
N GLY A 157 -11.09 -6.81 -6.84
CA GLY A 157 -11.75 -5.69 -7.52
C GLY A 157 -11.52 -5.67 -9.02
N GLY A 158 -12.37 -4.95 -9.77
CA GLY A 158 -12.29 -4.89 -11.24
C GLY A 158 -11.01 -4.27 -11.82
N ASN A 159 -10.21 -3.61 -10.98
CA ASN A 159 -8.90 -3.05 -11.35
C ASN A 159 -7.72 -3.83 -10.72
N ALA A 160 -7.93 -5.11 -10.39
CA ALA A 160 -6.89 -5.93 -9.79
C ALA A 160 -5.76 -6.22 -10.78
N GLU A 161 -4.53 -6.02 -10.32
CA GLU A 161 -3.29 -6.33 -11.05
C GLU A 161 -2.49 -7.34 -10.23
N TYR A 162 -2.00 -8.40 -10.88
CA TYR A 162 -1.36 -9.54 -10.20
C TYR A 162 0.11 -9.77 -10.57
N PHE A 163 0.68 -9.01 -11.52
CA PHE A 163 2.05 -9.19 -12.01
C PHE A 163 2.40 -10.65 -12.32
N ASP A 164 1.50 -11.37 -13.00
CA ASP A 164 1.61 -12.80 -13.34
C ASP A 164 1.80 -13.74 -12.13
N LYS A 165 1.52 -13.27 -10.92
CA LYS A 165 1.69 -14.01 -9.65
C LYS A 165 0.37 -14.34 -8.96
N ARG A 166 -0.74 -14.30 -9.70
CA ARG A 166 -2.07 -14.60 -9.15
C ARG A 166 -2.12 -15.98 -8.50
N GLU A 167 -1.71 -17.02 -9.22
CA GLU A 167 -1.72 -18.40 -8.73
C GLU A 167 -0.86 -18.58 -7.48
N LEU A 168 0.30 -17.92 -7.44
CA LEU A 168 1.18 -17.92 -6.28
C LEU A 168 0.50 -17.26 -5.06
N LEU A 169 -0.12 -16.09 -5.25
CA LEU A 169 -0.86 -15.40 -4.19
C LEU A 169 -2.01 -16.26 -3.66
N GLU A 170 -2.81 -16.84 -4.55
CA GLU A 170 -3.91 -17.75 -4.20
C GLU A 170 -3.41 -18.96 -3.39
N LYS A 171 -2.29 -19.56 -3.81
CA LYS A 171 -1.65 -20.67 -3.10
C LYS A 171 -1.17 -20.26 -1.70
N GLU A 172 -0.45 -19.16 -1.57
CA GLU A 172 0.05 -18.69 -0.26
C GLU A 172 -1.09 -18.32 0.69
N ILE A 173 -2.13 -17.64 0.18
CA ILE A 173 -3.34 -17.33 0.95
C ILE A 173 -4.06 -18.61 1.39
N LYS A 174 -4.19 -19.60 0.51
CA LYS A 174 -4.78 -20.92 0.85
C LYS A 174 -3.98 -21.61 1.95
N ASN A 175 -2.65 -21.53 1.92
CA ASN A 175 -1.79 -22.09 2.96
C ASN A 175 -1.94 -21.35 4.29
N ALA A 176 -1.96 -20.01 4.27
CA ALA A 176 -2.18 -19.19 5.46
C ALA A 176 -3.56 -19.46 6.10
N LYS A 177 -4.60 -19.65 5.28
CA LYS A 177 -5.94 -20.09 5.71
C LYS A 177 -5.90 -21.43 6.43
N LYS A 178 -5.26 -22.44 5.83
CA LYS A 178 -5.13 -23.78 6.43
C LYS A 178 -4.42 -23.73 7.79
N ARG A 179 -3.42 -22.87 7.91
CA ARG A 179 -2.62 -22.67 9.14
C ARG A 179 -3.25 -21.69 10.13
N ARG A 180 -4.41 -21.10 9.81
CA ARG A 180 -5.09 -20.07 10.62
C ARG A 180 -4.16 -18.93 11.04
N GLN A 181 -3.32 -18.46 10.10
CA GLN A 181 -2.34 -17.39 10.35
C GLN A 181 -2.95 -16.00 10.21
N GLY A 182 -2.51 -15.06 11.07
CA GLY A 182 -2.92 -13.66 11.04
C GLY A 182 -4.43 -13.48 10.95
N ILE A 183 -4.90 -12.76 9.92
CA ILE A 183 -6.32 -12.47 9.68
C ILE A 183 -7.19 -13.72 9.49
N TRP A 184 -6.59 -14.88 9.22
CA TRP A 184 -7.30 -16.15 9.07
C TRP A 184 -7.55 -16.86 10.40
N SER A 185 -6.93 -16.41 11.50
CA SER A 185 -7.19 -16.93 12.86
C SER A 185 -8.57 -16.54 13.39
N LEU A 186 -9.16 -15.45 12.87
CA LEU A 186 -10.43 -14.87 13.33
C LEU A 186 -11.67 -15.68 12.95
N GLY A 187 -11.55 -16.63 12.03
CA GLY A 187 -12.67 -17.46 11.57
C GLY A 187 -13.88 -16.62 11.12
N LYS A 188 -15.05 -16.87 11.72
CA LYS A 188 -16.32 -16.20 11.38
C LYS A 188 -16.39 -14.72 11.80
N ALA A 189 -15.54 -14.27 12.73
CA ALA A 189 -15.53 -12.87 13.18
C ALA A 189 -14.78 -11.94 12.21
N ARG A 190 -14.14 -12.49 11.19
CA ARG A 190 -13.41 -11.74 10.17
C ARG A 190 -14.38 -10.92 9.31
N VAL A 191 -14.04 -9.64 9.11
CA VAL A 191 -14.62 -8.78 8.07
C VAL A 191 -13.52 -8.53 7.03
N SER A 192 -13.83 -8.69 5.74
CA SER A 192 -12.86 -8.38 4.68
C SER A 192 -12.59 -6.87 4.61
N ALA A 193 -11.41 -6.48 4.13
CA ALA A 193 -11.06 -5.06 4.01
C ALA A 193 -12.00 -4.36 3.01
N ALA A 194 -12.37 -5.05 1.93
CA ALA A 194 -13.38 -4.61 0.99
C ALA A 194 -14.76 -4.39 1.62
N GLU A 195 -15.24 -5.32 2.46
CA GLU A 195 -16.51 -5.16 3.18
C GLU A 195 -16.49 -4.00 4.17
N ALA A 196 -15.39 -3.83 4.90
CA ALA A 196 -15.24 -2.73 5.84
C ALA A 196 -15.26 -1.37 5.11
N LYS A 197 -14.58 -1.26 3.97
CA LYS A 197 -14.63 -0.06 3.09
C LYS A 197 -16.05 0.23 2.61
N LYS A 198 -16.78 -0.80 2.20
CA LYS A 198 -18.18 -0.69 1.77
C LYS A 198 -19.08 -0.18 2.90
N ARG A 199 -19.00 -0.79 4.08
CA ARG A 199 -19.77 -0.37 5.26
C ARG A 199 -19.48 1.07 5.67
N PHE A 200 -18.20 1.46 5.63
CA PHE A 200 -17.80 2.83 5.94
C PHE A 200 -18.37 3.84 4.94
N ARG A 201 -18.35 3.52 3.64
CA ARG A 201 -18.96 4.36 2.60
C ARG A 201 -20.46 4.51 2.80
N GLU A 202 -21.17 3.41 3.03
CA GLU A 202 -22.63 3.40 3.27
C GLU A 202 -23.00 4.21 4.51
N GLN A 203 -22.27 4.08 5.61
CA GLN A 203 -22.49 4.88 6.82
C GLN A 203 -22.34 6.38 6.55
N ASN A 204 -21.32 6.77 5.79
CA ASN A 204 -21.12 8.18 5.45
C ASN A 204 -22.21 8.71 4.51
N GLU A 205 -22.68 7.91 3.55
CA GLU A 205 -23.79 8.31 2.67
C GLU A 205 -25.10 8.54 3.42
N VAL A 206 -25.41 7.70 4.41
CA VAL A 206 -26.58 7.87 5.30
C VAL A 206 -26.47 9.11 6.18
N VAL A 207 -25.28 9.41 6.69
CA VAL A 207 -25.03 10.66 7.44
C VAL A 207 -25.23 11.87 6.53
N LEU A 208 -24.70 11.84 5.31
CA LEU A 208 -24.84 12.91 4.33
C LEU A 208 -26.29 13.14 3.86
N SER A 209 -27.09 12.08 3.71
CA SER A 209 -28.51 12.21 3.35
C SER A 209 -29.32 12.82 4.51
N SER A 210 -29.00 12.42 5.75
CA SER A 210 -29.63 12.96 6.96
C SER A 210 -29.35 14.46 7.18
N ILE A 211 -28.10 14.90 6.93
CA ILE A 211 -27.72 16.32 6.98
C ILE A 211 -28.46 17.15 5.91
N ARG A 212 -28.60 16.59 4.70
CA ARG A 212 -29.35 17.23 3.61
C ARG A 212 -30.84 17.35 3.92
N GLY A 213 -31.42 16.39 4.66
CA GLY A 213 -32.84 16.40 5.04
C GLY A 213 -33.21 17.35 6.20
N GLY A 214 -32.29 17.73 7.09
CA GLY A 214 -32.69 18.26 8.42
C GLY A 214 -32.09 19.58 8.96
N ALA A 215 -31.13 20.24 8.31
CA ALA A 215 -30.40 21.37 8.92
C ALA A 215 -30.56 22.75 8.22
N SER A 216 -30.50 23.84 8.99
CA SER A 216 -30.36 25.21 8.45
C SER A 216 -29.05 25.38 7.66
N ASN A 217 -29.04 26.21 6.60
CA ASN A 217 -27.98 26.31 5.58
C ASN A 217 -26.55 26.43 6.16
N ASN A 218 -26.33 27.28 7.17
CA ASN A 218 -24.98 27.48 7.74
C ASN A 218 -24.46 26.26 8.53
N LYS A 219 -25.35 25.45 9.13
CA LYS A 219 -24.96 24.21 9.82
C LYS A 219 -24.75 23.05 8.83
N ARG A 220 -25.45 23.08 7.69
CA ARG A 220 -25.25 22.13 6.59
C ARG A 220 -23.85 22.28 6.00
N GLU A 221 -23.41 23.50 5.68
CA GLU A 221 -22.08 23.74 5.09
C GLU A 221 -20.94 23.22 5.99
N CYS A 222 -20.92 23.58 7.28
CA CYS A 222 -19.86 23.14 8.19
C CYS A 222 -19.87 21.61 8.45
N ALA A 223 -21.04 20.98 8.45
CA ALA A 223 -21.15 19.52 8.61
C ALA A 223 -20.76 18.77 7.33
N LEU A 224 -21.14 19.30 6.15
CA LEU A 224 -20.74 18.76 4.85
C LEU A 224 -19.22 18.88 4.67
N GLU A 225 -18.61 20.00 5.04
CA GLU A 225 -17.16 20.22 4.93
C GLU A 225 -16.35 19.23 5.80
N LYS A 226 -16.81 18.93 7.03
CA LYS A 226 -16.19 17.92 7.91
C LYS A 226 -16.35 16.48 7.40
N VAL A 227 -17.45 16.17 6.71
CA VAL A 227 -17.68 14.83 6.14
C VAL A 227 -16.94 14.68 4.80
N VAL A 228 -16.88 15.73 3.97
CA VAL A 228 -16.16 15.74 2.69
C VAL A 228 -14.66 15.63 2.93
N THR A 229 -14.10 16.39 3.89
CA THR A 229 -12.70 16.20 4.31
C THR A 229 -12.45 14.78 4.81
N GLY A 230 -13.33 14.22 5.65
CA GLY A 230 -13.26 12.83 6.08
C GLY A 230 -13.37 11.79 4.95
N LEU A 231 -14.10 12.09 3.88
CA LEU A 231 -14.23 11.26 2.67
C LEU A 231 -12.98 11.36 1.78
N GLU A 232 -12.43 12.56 1.57
CA GLU A 232 -11.16 12.76 0.84
C GLU A 232 -10.01 12.02 1.53
N PHE A 233 -10.02 11.94 2.87
CA PHE A 233 -9.07 11.14 3.64
C PHE A 233 -9.40 9.65 3.68
N ALA A 234 -10.63 9.22 3.38
CA ALA A 234 -11.02 7.81 3.31
C ALA A 234 -10.82 7.21 1.91
N THR A 235 -10.82 8.04 0.87
CA THR A 235 -10.47 7.66 -0.50
C THR A 235 -8.97 7.81 -0.82
N THR A 236 -8.13 8.34 0.07
CA THR A 236 -6.66 8.36 -0.14
C THR A 236 -5.94 7.11 0.37
#